data_AF-A0AAD5LP17-F1
#
_entry.id   AF-A0AAD5LP17-F1
#
_cell.length_a   1.000
_cell.length_b   1.000
_cell.length_c   1.000
_cell.angle_alpha   90.00
_cell.angle_beta   90.00
_cell.angle_gamma   90.00
#
_symmetry.space_group_name_H-M   'P 1'
#
loop_
_entity.id
_entity.type
_entity.pdbx_description
1 polymer ?
#
loop_
_entity_poly.entity_id
_entity_poly.type
_entity_poly.pdbx_seq_one_letter_code
_entity_poly.pdbx_strand_id
1 'polypeptide(L)'
;MAIQYTVQHAGVVIDPERVVPVVIDKMLPDGLKGFVLASLLAAAMTTFDTTINSTSSYWTVDIYQALLRPDASEKQLLWHARVSTFLIMILGLLLSLHVHTINRIWGFMTIAMAGAFIWPFFFSWYWARFNAYGYLCGVLSGFIAAMAIFM
;
A
#
# COMPACT_ATOMS: atom_id res chain seq x y z
N MET A 1 15.21 18.98 -16.52
CA MET A 1 15.60 20.06 -15.59
C MET A 1 16.15 19.52 -14.26
N ALA A 2 15.42 18.70 -13.49
CA ALA A 2 15.97 18.04 -12.29
C ALA A 2 17.18 17.13 -12.61
N ILE A 3 17.09 16.34 -13.69
CA ILE A 3 18.20 15.50 -14.19
C ILE A 3 19.42 16.36 -14.60
N GLN A 4 19.21 17.55 -15.17
CA GLN A 4 20.30 18.44 -15.58
C GLN A 4 21.03 19.09 -14.39
N TYR A 5 20.31 19.35 -13.29
CA TYR A 5 20.90 19.89 -12.06
C TYR A 5 21.80 18.87 -11.35
N THR A 6 21.41 17.58 -11.37
CA THR A 6 22.21 16.45 -10.85
C THR A 6 23.48 16.22 -11.66
N VAL A 7 23.41 16.39 -12.99
CA VAL A 7 24.57 16.26 -13.89
C VAL A 7 25.59 17.39 -13.69
N GLN A 8 25.15 18.60 -13.30
CA GLN A 8 26.05 19.73 -13.06
C GLN A 8 26.69 19.75 -11.65
N HIS A 9 26.17 18.99 -10.68
CA HIS A 9 26.69 18.93 -9.32
C HIS A 9 27.04 17.49 -8.93
N ALA A 10 28.23 17.05 -9.33
CA ALA A 10 28.75 15.67 -9.26
C ALA A 10 28.89 15.04 -7.85
N GLY A 11 28.40 15.69 -6.79
CA GLY A 11 28.37 15.17 -5.41
C GLY A 11 26.95 14.96 -4.85
N VAL A 12 25.91 15.31 -5.60
CA VAL A 12 24.52 15.18 -5.13
C VAL A 12 23.92 13.92 -5.75
N VAL A 13 24.10 12.78 -5.08
CA VAL A 13 23.16 11.66 -5.26
C VAL A 13 21.83 12.16 -4.69
N ILE A 14 20.99 12.75 -5.55
CA ILE A 14 19.62 13.08 -5.17
C ILE A 14 18.92 11.74 -5.05
N ASP A 15 18.73 11.29 -3.82
CA ASP A 15 17.75 10.25 -3.50
C ASP A 15 16.48 10.53 -4.34
N PRO A 16 16.09 9.63 -5.27
CA PRO A 16 14.95 9.85 -6.15
C PRO A 16 13.68 10.23 -5.40
N GLU A 17 13.55 9.79 -4.14
CA GLU A 17 12.42 10.10 -3.26
C GLU A 17 12.38 11.57 -2.82
N ARG A 18 13.50 12.29 -2.90
CA ARG A 18 13.64 13.71 -2.52
C ARG A 18 13.49 14.69 -3.67
N VAL A 19 13.40 14.21 -4.91
CA VAL A 19 13.31 15.08 -6.10
C VAL A 19 12.07 15.98 -6.03
N VAL A 20 10.91 15.43 -5.69
CA VAL A 20 9.65 16.17 -5.63
C VAL A 20 9.68 17.29 -4.57
N PRO A 21 10.05 17.03 -3.30
CA PRO A 21 10.21 18.07 -2.29
C PRO A 21 11.18 19.18 -2.68
N VAL A 22 12.34 18.83 -3.27
CA VAL A 22 13.36 19.80 -3.67
C VAL A 22 12.85 20.71 -4.80
N VAL A 23 12.14 20.15 -5.78
CA VAL A 23 11.55 20.94 -6.87
C VAL A 23 10.51 21.92 -6.33
N ILE A 24 9.64 21.47 -5.41
CA ILE A 24 8.63 22.33 -4.77
C ILE A 24 9.29 23.49 -4.03
N ASP A 25 10.34 23.22 -3.23
CA ASP A 25 11.04 24.26 -2.46
C ASP A 25 11.73 25.29 -3.36
N LYS A 26 12.42 24.83 -4.41
CA LYS A 26 13.28 25.67 -5.25
C LYS A 26 12.55 26.39 -6.39
N MET A 27 11.43 25.86 -6.88
CA MET A 27 10.81 26.35 -8.11
C MET A 27 9.48 27.09 -7.90
N LEU A 28 8.84 26.96 -6.74
CA LEU A 28 7.54 27.59 -6.48
C LEU A 28 7.67 28.83 -5.58
N PRO A 29 6.82 29.85 -5.76
CA PRO A 29 6.69 30.94 -4.80
C PRO A 29 5.93 30.49 -3.55
N ASP A 30 6.16 31.16 -2.41
CA ASP A 30 5.75 30.68 -1.08
C ASP A 30 4.24 30.38 -0.94
N GLY A 31 3.37 31.19 -1.56
CA GLY A 31 1.93 30.94 -1.56
C GLY A 31 1.53 29.65 -2.31
N LEU A 32 2.20 29.34 -3.42
CA LEU A 32 1.94 28.12 -4.20
C LEU A 32 2.57 26.88 -3.56
N LYS A 33 3.69 27.02 -2.83
CA LYS A 33 4.29 25.91 -2.07
C LYS A 33 3.28 25.31 -1.10
N GLY A 34 2.63 26.17 -0.30
CA GLY A 34 1.62 25.75 0.68
C GLY A 34 0.43 25.04 0.02
N PHE A 35 -0.05 25.59 -1.10
CA PHE A 35 -1.15 24.98 -1.87
C PHE A 35 -0.79 23.58 -2.39
N VAL A 36 0.40 23.43 -2.99
CA VAL A 36 0.85 22.14 -3.52
C VAL A 36 1.04 21.12 -2.41
N LEU A 37 1.68 21.50 -1.29
CA LEU A 37 1.84 20.60 -0.14
C LEU A 37 0.48 20.17 0.44
N ALA A 38 -0.47 21.09 0.57
CA ALA A 38 -1.82 20.77 1.02
C ALA A 38 -2.53 19.79 0.06
N SER A 39 -2.40 19.98 -1.26
CA SER A 39 -2.99 19.09 -2.26
C SER A 39 -2.38 17.69 -2.24
N LEU A 40 -1.06 17.58 -2.03
CA LEU A 40 -0.36 16.29 -1.93
C LEU A 40 -0.79 15.53 -0.68
N LEU A 41 -0.91 16.23 0.46
CA LEU A 41 -1.44 15.64 1.69
C LEU A 41 -2.89 15.19 1.51
N ALA A 42 -3.74 16.01 0.89
CA ALA A 42 -5.14 15.66 0.62
C ALA A 42 -5.27 14.43 -0.29
N ALA A 43 -4.44 14.33 -1.33
CA ALA A 43 -4.39 13.16 -2.21
C ALA A 43 -3.93 11.89 -1.46
N ALA A 44 -2.91 12.02 -0.61
CA ALA A 44 -2.42 10.92 0.22
C ALA A 44 -3.49 10.45 1.23
N MET A 45 -4.19 11.38 1.89
CA MET A 45 -5.26 11.05 2.84
C MET A 45 -6.42 10.32 2.18
N THR A 46 -6.85 10.74 0.98
CA THR A 46 -7.93 10.04 0.24
C THR A 46 -7.60 8.56 0.02
N THR A 47 -6.36 8.28 -0.40
CA THR A 47 -5.91 6.90 -0.62
C THR A 47 -5.84 6.13 0.70
N PHE A 48 -5.26 6.76 1.73
CA PHE A 48 -5.15 6.19 3.07
C PHE A 48 -6.51 5.83 3.66
N ASP A 49 -7.47 6.75 3.63
CA ASP A 49 -8.82 6.55 4.16
C ASP A 49 -9.55 5.41 3.43
N THR A 50 -9.43 5.36 2.10
CA THR A 50 -10.04 4.28 1.30
C THR A 50 -9.44 2.92 1.64
N THR A 51 -8.12 2.82 1.78
CA THR A 51 -7.44 1.57 2.14
C THR A 51 -7.83 1.10 3.55
N ILE A 52 -7.83 1.99 4.53
CA ILE A 52 -8.20 1.66 5.91
C ILE A 52 -9.67 1.27 6.02
N ASN A 53 -10.57 1.99 5.34
CA ASN A 53 -11.99 1.68 5.33
C ASN A 53 -12.28 0.32 4.67
N SER A 54 -11.62 0.03 3.54
CA SER A 54 -11.75 -1.27 2.86
C SER A 54 -11.24 -2.41 3.73
N THR A 55 -10.08 -2.24 4.36
CA THR A 55 -9.50 -3.26 5.26
C THR A 55 -10.36 -3.49 6.49
N SER A 56 -10.94 -2.43 7.05
CA SER A 56 -11.91 -2.54 8.13
C SER A 56 -13.14 -3.34 7.70
N SER A 57 -13.60 -3.17 6.45
CA SER A 57 -14.75 -3.90 5.92
C SER A 57 -14.45 -5.38 5.74
N TYR A 58 -13.26 -5.74 5.28
CA TYR A 58 -12.81 -7.14 5.23
C TYR A 58 -12.84 -7.79 6.62
N TRP A 59 -12.41 -7.06 7.65
CA TRP A 59 -12.52 -7.57 9.02
C TRP A 59 -13.98 -7.72 9.47
N THR A 60 -14.83 -6.72 9.24
CA THR A 60 -16.19 -6.75 9.80
C THR A 60 -17.14 -7.66 9.04
N VAL A 61 -17.12 -7.64 7.71
CA VAL A 61 -18.07 -8.37 6.88
C VAL A 61 -17.55 -9.78 6.62
N ASP A 62 -16.34 -9.90 6.09
CA ASP A 62 -15.83 -11.20 5.62
C ASP A 62 -15.36 -12.09 6.77
N ILE A 63 -14.85 -11.50 7.87
CA ILE A 63 -14.37 -12.26 9.02
C ILE A 63 -15.41 -12.27 10.15
N TYR A 64 -15.72 -11.11 10.71
CA TYR A 64 -16.54 -11.05 11.91
C TYR A 64 -17.99 -11.49 11.64
N GLN A 65 -18.65 -10.93 10.64
CA GLN A 65 -20.01 -11.31 10.32
C GLN A 65 -20.08 -12.70 9.67
N ALA A 66 -19.31 -12.97 8.61
CA ALA A 66 -19.47 -14.22 7.87
C ALA A 66 -19.01 -15.47 8.66
N LEU A 67 -17.94 -15.37 9.47
CA LEU A 67 -17.34 -16.54 10.13
C LEU A 67 -17.59 -16.60 11.64
N LEU A 68 -17.57 -15.46 12.35
CA LEU A 68 -17.62 -15.46 13.83
C LEU A 68 -19.03 -15.24 14.38
N ARG A 69 -19.81 -14.33 13.80
CA ARG A 69 -21.15 -13.97 14.27
C ARG A 69 -22.06 -13.50 13.12
N PRO A 70 -22.71 -14.44 12.41
CA PRO A 70 -23.63 -14.13 11.30
C PRO A 70 -24.77 -13.19 11.68
N ASP A 71 -25.33 -13.35 12.89
CA ASP A 71 -26.44 -12.54 13.40
C ASP A 71 -25.98 -11.26 14.12
N ALA A 72 -24.81 -10.72 13.75
CA ALA A 72 -24.28 -9.49 14.34
C ALA A 72 -25.20 -8.29 14.06
N SER A 73 -25.53 -7.54 15.10
CA SER A 73 -26.28 -6.28 14.95
C SER A 73 -25.44 -5.18 14.32
N GLU A 74 -26.07 -4.21 13.66
CA GLU A 74 -25.39 -3.06 13.05
C GLU A 74 -24.50 -2.31 14.06
N LYS A 75 -24.98 -2.14 15.29
CA LYS A 75 -24.19 -1.50 16.36
C LYS A 75 -22.91 -2.26 16.70
N GLN A 76 -22.93 -3.59 16.64
CA GLN A 76 -21.74 -4.42 16.84
C GLN A 76 -20.79 -4.30 15.66
N LEU A 77 -21.30 -4.34 14.43
CA LEU A 77 -20.48 -4.16 13.22
C LEU A 77 -19.76 -2.80 13.22
N LEU A 78 -20.48 -1.72 13.56
CA LEU A 78 -19.88 -0.38 13.68
C LEU A 78 -18.81 -0.31 14.77
N TRP A 79 -19.02 -0.99 15.90
CA TRP A 79 -18.02 -1.03 16.97
C TRP A 79 -16.77 -1.79 16.53
N HIS A 80 -16.94 -2.96 15.91
CA HIS A 80 -15.83 -3.75 15.37
C HIS A 80 -15.09 -3.01 14.27
N ALA A 81 -15.77 -2.26 13.39
CA ALA A 81 -15.15 -1.45 12.35
C ALA A 81 -14.21 -0.37 12.93
N ARG A 82 -14.65 0.33 13.99
CA ARG A 82 -13.84 1.35 14.66
C ARG A 82 -12.60 0.75 15.33
N VAL A 83 -12.78 -0.39 16.00
CA VAL A 83 -11.68 -1.11 16.66
C VAL A 83 -10.68 -1.65 15.63
N SER A 84 -11.13 -2.28 14.55
CA SER A 84 -10.24 -2.76 13.49
C SER A 84 -9.49 -1.62 12.84
N THR A 85 -10.16 -0.51 12.52
CA THR A 85 -9.51 0.69 11.97
C THR A 85 -8.37 1.16 12.88
N PHE A 86 -8.61 1.31 14.18
CA PHE A 86 -7.60 1.73 15.14
C PHE A 86 -6.43 0.75 15.22
N LEU A 87 -6.70 -0.56 15.27
CA LEU A 87 -5.66 -1.59 15.33
C LEU A 87 -4.82 -1.65 14.06
N ILE A 88 -5.45 -1.58 12.88
CA ILE A 88 -4.75 -1.58 11.58
C ILE A 88 -3.84 -0.35 11.49
N MET A 89 -4.30 0.83 11.94
CA MET A 89 -3.48 2.04 11.94
C MET A 89 -2.25 1.91 12.86
N ILE A 90 -2.41 1.34 14.07
CA ILE A 90 -1.28 1.11 14.98
C ILE A 90 -0.29 0.12 14.36
N LEU A 91 -0.77 -0.99 13.80
CA LEU A 91 0.10 -1.97 13.14
C LEU A 91 0.84 -1.37 11.96
N GLY A 92 0.15 -0.59 11.12
CA GLY A 92 0.77 0.14 10.01
C GLY A 92 1.85 1.12 10.47
N LEU A 93 1.59 1.86 11.56
CA LEU A 93 2.58 2.77 12.15
C LEU A 93 3.82 2.00 12.65
N LEU A 94 3.62 0.90 13.38
CA LEU A 94 4.72 0.07 13.89
C LEU A 94 5.57 -0.53 12.77
N LEU A 95 4.93 -1.02 11.70
CA LEU A 95 5.62 -1.52 10.51
C LEU A 95 6.39 -0.41 9.79
N SER A 96 5.80 0.80 9.70
CA SER A 96 6.44 1.96 9.08
C SER A 96 7.74 2.37 9.76
N LEU A 97 7.91 2.13 11.06
CA LEU A 97 9.15 2.45 11.79
C LEU A 97 10.35 1.61 11.33
N HIS A 98 10.11 0.45 10.71
CA HIS A 98 11.14 -0.48 10.26
C HIS A 98 11.49 -0.31 8.78
N VAL A 99 10.86 0.67 8.11
CA VAL A 99 11.03 0.91 6.69
C VAL A 99 12.00 2.06 6.48
N HIS A 100 13.03 1.82 5.67
CA HIS A 100 14.05 2.82 5.37
C HIS A 100 13.87 3.54 4.02
N THR A 101 13.14 2.96 3.07
CA THR A 101 13.03 3.48 1.70
C THR A 101 11.67 3.12 1.09
N ILE A 102 10.98 4.09 0.48
CA ILE A 102 9.66 3.89 -0.13
C ILE A 102 9.76 2.90 -1.30
N ASN A 103 10.83 2.99 -2.10
CA ASN A 103 11.08 2.12 -3.24
C ASN A 103 11.10 0.64 -2.84
N ARG A 104 11.68 0.30 -1.69
CA ARG A 104 11.76 -1.09 -1.21
C ARG A 104 10.39 -1.64 -0.84
N ILE A 105 9.55 -0.87 -0.14
CA ILE A 105 8.16 -1.27 0.11
C ILE A 105 7.43 -1.42 -1.22
N TRP A 106 7.53 -0.42 -2.09
CA TRP A 106 6.76 -0.40 -3.33
C TRP A 106 7.12 -1.58 -4.23
N GLY A 107 8.40 -1.92 -4.32
CA GLY A 107 8.88 -3.13 -4.98
C GLY A 107 8.32 -4.39 -4.33
N PHE A 108 8.41 -4.50 -2.99
CA PHE A 108 7.85 -5.64 -2.26
C PHE A 108 6.35 -5.81 -2.52
N MET A 109 5.57 -4.74 -2.38
CA MET A 109 4.13 -4.75 -2.64
C MET A 109 3.82 -5.13 -4.09
N THR A 110 4.59 -4.61 -5.06
CA THR A 110 4.37 -4.92 -6.47
C THR A 110 4.62 -6.40 -6.76
N ILE A 111 5.74 -6.97 -6.30
CA ILE A 111 6.05 -8.39 -6.54
C ILE A 111 5.12 -9.29 -5.72
N ALA A 112 4.85 -8.96 -4.47
CA ALA A 112 3.93 -9.73 -3.63
C ALA A 112 2.53 -9.73 -4.24
N MET A 113 1.98 -8.57 -4.62
CA MET A 113 0.64 -8.50 -5.19
C MET A 113 0.55 -9.11 -6.59
N ALA A 114 1.48 -8.77 -7.48
CA ALA A 114 1.45 -9.30 -8.84
C ALA A 114 1.73 -10.81 -8.88
N GLY A 115 2.79 -11.23 -8.20
CA GLY A 115 3.21 -12.63 -8.09
C GLY A 115 2.17 -13.49 -7.39
N ALA A 116 1.66 -13.04 -6.24
CA ALA A 116 0.78 -13.86 -5.44
C ALA A 116 -0.69 -13.82 -5.90
N PHE A 117 -1.20 -12.69 -6.38
CA PHE A 117 -2.64 -12.56 -6.67
C PHE A 117 -2.96 -12.36 -8.14
N ILE A 118 -2.27 -11.45 -8.83
CA ILE A 118 -2.62 -11.12 -10.23
C ILE A 118 -2.44 -12.34 -11.13
N TRP A 119 -1.30 -13.04 -11.05
CA TRP A 119 -1.05 -14.19 -11.93
C TRP A 119 -1.97 -15.39 -11.65
N PRO A 120 -2.15 -15.85 -10.40
CA PRO A 120 -3.09 -16.95 -10.12
C PRO A 120 -4.54 -16.59 -10.49
N PHE A 121 -4.94 -15.33 -10.28
CA PHE A 121 -6.26 -14.85 -10.67
C PHE A 121 -6.42 -14.81 -12.20
N PHE A 122 -5.43 -14.31 -12.93
CA PHE A 122 -5.42 -14.33 -14.39
C PHE A 122 -5.54 -15.77 -14.92
N PHE A 123 -4.76 -16.72 -14.41
CA PHE A 123 -4.84 -18.12 -14.83
C PHE A 123 -6.19 -18.76 -14.51
N SER A 124 -6.85 -18.35 -13.43
CA SER A 124 -8.19 -18.86 -13.08
C SER A 124 -9.25 -18.56 -14.14
N TRP A 125 -9.09 -17.50 -14.94
CA TRP A 125 -10.02 -17.15 -16.02
C TRP A 125 -9.71 -17.85 -17.34
N TYR A 126 -8.43 -17.96 -17.71
CA TYR A 126 -8.05 -18.47 -19.03
C TYR A 126 -7.81 -19.97 -19.06
N TRP A 127 -7.48 -20.59 -17.92
CA TRP A 127 -7.15 -22.01 -17.88
C TRP A 127 -8.25 -22.81 -17.18
N ALA A 128 -9.05 -23.50 -17.99
CA ALA A 128 -10.21 -24.28 -17.51
C ALA A 128 -9.88 -25.41 -16.51
N ARG A 129 -8.60 -25.81 -16.38
CA ARG A 129 -8.15 -26.82 -15.40
C ARG A 129 -7.59 -26.22 -14.12
N PHE A 130 -7.58 -24.89 -14.00
CA PHE A 130 -7.04 -24.21 -12.84
C PHE A 130 -7.92 -24.46 -11.63
N ASN A 131 -7.33 -24.93 -10.54
CA ASN A 131 -8.03 -25.38 -9.35
C ASN A 131 -7.55 -24.62 -8.10
N ALA A 132 -8.25 -24.82 -6.98
CA ALA A 132 -7.95 -24.13 -5.72
C ALA A 132 -6.51 -24.37 -5.22
N TYR A 133 -5.97 -25.58 -5.40
CA TYR A 133 -4.59 -25.89 -5.02
C TYR A 133 -3.57 -25.14 -5.88
N GLY A 134 -3.82 -25.02 -7.19
CA GLY A 134 -3.00 -24.23 -8.10
C GLY A 134 -3.01 -22.74 -7.72
N TYR A 135 -4.18 -22.21 -7.35
CA TYR A 135 -4.30 -20.83 -6.86
C TYR A 135 -3.48 -20.63 -5.58
N LEU A 136 -3.63 -21.52 -4.59
CA LEU A 136 -2.90 -21.45 -3.33
C LEU A 136 -1.38 -21.55 -3.52
N CYS A 137 -0.90 -22.51 -4.33
CA CYS A 137 0.52 -22.64 -4.63
C CYS A 137 1.08 -21.39 -5.34
N GLY A 138 0.30 -20.79 -6.24
CA GLY A 138 0.67 -19.53 -6.90
C GLY A 138 0.79 -18.37 -5.92
N VAL A 139 -0.21 -18.20 -5.03
CA VAL A 139 -0.18 -17.19 -3.96
C VAL A 139 1.05 -17.37 -3.07
N LEU A 140 1.27 -18.59 -2.56
CA LEU A 140 2.38 -18.89 -1.65
C LEU A 140 3.74 -18.68 -2.33
N SER A 141 3.94 -19.18 -3.54
CA SER A 141 5.20 -19.01 -4.27
C SER A 141 5.49 -17.54 -4.59
N GLY A 142 4.47 -16.74 -4.93
CA GLY A 142 4.60 -15.30 -5.15
C GLY A 142 5.03 -14.55 -3.89
N PHE A 143 4.42 -14.85 -2.74
CA PHE A 143 4.82 -14.25 -1.46
C PHE A 143 6.23 -14.67 -1.03
N ILE A 144 6.59 -15.95 -1.16
CA ILE A 144 7.92 -16.46 -0.81
C ILE A 144 8.99 -15.81 -1.69
N ALA A 145 8.74 -15.69 -2.99
CA ALA A 145 9.65 -15.02 -3.91
C ALA A 145 9.82 -13.53 -3.56
N ALA A 146 8.72 -12.83 -3.24
CA ALA A 146 8.78 -11.44 -2.79
C ALA A 146 9.61 -11.29 -1.51
N MET A 147 9.42 -12.16 -0.51
CA MET A 147 10.23 -12.15 0.72
C MET A 147 11.70 -12.43 0.43
N ALA A 148 12.01 -13.42 -0.41
CA ALA A 148 13.39 -13.78 -0.74
C ALA A 148 14.16 -12.68 -1.50
N ILE A 149 13.45 -11.86 -2.29
CA ILE A 149 14.06 -10.76 -3.04
C ILE A 149 14.26 -9.51 -2.17
N PHE A 150 13.32 -9.24 -1.25
CA PHE A 150 13.29 -7.98 -0.51
C PHE A 150 13.71 -8.07 0.96
N MET A 151 13.87 -9.24 1.57
CA MET A 151 14.54 -9.40 2.88
C MET A 151 16.04 -9.55 2.70
#